data_AF-A0A1V5CZC9-F1
#
_entry.id   AF-A0A1V5CZC9-F1
#
_cell.length_a   1.000
_cell.length_b   1.000
_cell.length_c   1.000
_cell.angle_alpha   90.00
_cell.angle_beta   90.00
_cell.angle_gamma   90.00
#
_symmetry.space_group_name_H-M   'P 1'
#
loop_
_entity.id
_entity.type
_entity.pdbx_description
1 polymer ?
#
loop_
_entity_poly.entity_id
_entity_poly.type
_entity_poly.pdbx_seq_one_letter_code
_entity_poly.pdbx_strand_id
1 'polypeptide(L)'
;MAIKTINKARFNALAYSRSPYTFFYSEELSWFSDEQENIIGTVILDKTDNDYGFIVLGRDESSLFRCIDNEINFETVERAETALKIKINEYSSSGQSTFPQGDSFKKKNLIFQQIVSDEKLHRHFKTLSTNKGYSPAKEIIKEIAYAFIDLDGNFIQQFQSDGFNARIWELFIYAFLHEENFDLRNDIFPAPDFNCTKFGINISIEAVTVNPTENETAQDILLKPDEIQEKLKDYMPIKFGSPLFSKLKKKYWEKEHVKDHPLIFAIQDFHHETSMLWSRTALMDYLYGVRHKWEKDSSGNLIITSERIGKHSYEGKEIPSGFFFLPDSENVSAVLFSNSATIAKFNRMGWLAKFGNQKINMIRVGTCHNHDPNATEPLQFKIDISDERYQESWGQGLSLYHNPNAIHPIPPEIFPSIGHHFFKEEKIVSYLPDFYPYASLTYISIS
;
A
#
# COMPACT_ATOMS: atom_id res chain seq x y z
N MET A 1 7.57 30.28 18.82
CA MET A 1 7.27 29.02 19.56
C MET A 1 8.46 28.06 19.38
N ALA A 2 8.48 26.91 20.05
CA ALA A 2 9.54 25.94 19.83
C ALA A 2 9.34 25.23 18.47
N ILE A 3 10.33 25.30 17.58
CA ILE A 3 10.33 24.57 16.31
C ILE A 3 10.96 23.20 16.54
N LYS A 4 10.32 22.16 15.99
CA LYS A 4 10.80 20.78 16.08
C LYS A 4 11.39 20.35 14.76
N THR A 5 12.55 19.71 14.79
CA THR A 5 13.02 18.89 13.66
C THR A 5 12.19 17.62 13.61
N ILE A 6 11.67 17.25 12.45
CA ILE A 6 10.92 16.02 12.24
C ILE A 6 11.65 15.13 11.23
N ASN A 7 11.43 13.82 11.30
CA ASN A 7 12.05 12.89 10.37
C ASN A 7 11.28 12.81 9.04
N LYS A 8 11.93 12.29 8.00
CA LYS A 8 11.34 12.09 6.67
C LYS A 8 10.03 11.30 6.71
N ALA A 9 9.96 10.26 7.56
CA ALA A 9 8.75 9.44 7.72
C ALA A 9 7.57 10.26 8.24
N ARG A 10 7.79 11.15 9.23
CA ARG A 10 6.77 12.08 9.75
C ARG A 10 6.30 13.02 8.66
N PHE A 11 7.22 13.66 7.95
CA PHE A 11 6.89 14.60 6.90
C PHE A 11 6.09 13.94 5.77
N ASN A 12 6.57 12.80 5.25
CA ASN A 12 5.88 12.04 4.21
C ASN A 12 4.47 11.60 4.63
N ALA A 13 4.26 11.27 5.91
CA ALA A 13 2.96 10.86 6.41
C ALA A 13 1.99 12.02 6.69
N LEU A 14 2.44 13.27 6.57
CA LEU A 14 1.60 14.48 6.67
C LEU A 14 1.40 15.16 5.30
N ALA A 15 2.36 15.03 4.38
CA ALA A 15 2.41 15.77 3.11
C ALA A 15 1.76 15.03 1.92
N TYR A 16 0.51 14.57 2.05
CA TYR A 16 -0.23 13.88 0.97
C TYR A 16 -0.71 14.77 -0.19
N SER A 17 -0.46 16.08 -0.10
CA SER A 17 -0.73 17.04 -1.18
C SER A 17 0.48 17.30 -2.09
N ARG A 18 1.62 16.67 -1.78
CA ARG A 18 2.88 16.89 -2.49
C ARG A 18 2.71 16.47 -3.94
N SER A 19 3.11 17.37 -4.85
CA SER A 19 3.11 17.06 -6.27
C SER A 19 4.09 15.90 -6.55
N PRO A 20 3.67 14.84 -7.27
CA PRO A 20 4.56 13.74 -7.63
C PRO A 20 5.70 14.18 -8.55
N TYR A 21 5.56 15.34 -9.20
CA TYR A 21 6.56 15.89 -10.11
C TYR A 21 7.73 16.57 -9.39
N THR A 22 7.58 16.94 -8.12
CA THR A 22 8.62 17.67 -7.36
C THR A 22 9.96 16.92 -7.32
N PHE A 23 9.91 15.58 -7.25
CA PHE A 23 11.12 14.74 -7.24
C PHE A 23 12.03 14.92 -8.48
N PHE A 24 11.48 15.33 -9.62
CA PHE A 24 12.26 15.50 -10.86
C PHE A 24 13.24 16.66 -10.81
N TYR A 25 12.85 17.76 -10.18
CA TYR A 25 13.61 19.00 -10.18
C TYR A 25 14.09 19.41 -8.79
N SER A 26 13.70 18.71 -7.72
CA SER A 26 14.23 18.99 -6.39
C SER A 26 14.51 17.75 -5.53
N GLU A 27 15.23 17.96 -4.44
CA GLU A 27 15.48 16.99 -3.38
C GLU A 27 15.19 17.62 -2.01
N GLU A 28 14.35 16.98 -1.21
CA GLU A 28 14.08 17.39 0.18
C GLU A 28 15.25 17.00 1.09
N LEU A 29 15.77 17.96 1.85
CA LEU A 29 16.99 17.81 2.65
C LEU A 29 16.70 17.73 4.15
N SER A 30 15.84 18.60 4.66
CA SER A 30 15.48 18.66 6.07
C SER A 30 14.02 19.07 6.27
N TRP A 31 13.45 18.70 7.42
CA TRP A 31 12.02 18.84 7.70
C TRP A 31 11.79 19.37 9.12
N PHE A 32 10.83 20.28 9.26
CA PHE A 32 10.52 20.97 10.50
C PHE A 32 9.00 21.07 10.72
N SER A 33 8.60 21.24 11.97
CA SER A 33 7.22 21.57 12.34
C SER A 33 7.18 22.63 13.44
N ASP A 34 6.05 23.32 13.55
CA ASP A 34 5.71 24.02 14.78
C ASP A 34 5.37 23.02 15.91
N GLU A 35 5.08 23.52 17.10
CA GLU A 35 4.88 22.68 18.27
C GLU A 35 3.62 21.82 18.18
N GLN A 36 2.55 22.36 17.57
CA GLN A 36 1.23 21.73 17.43
C GLN A 36 1.05 20.97 16.10
N GLU A 37 2.03 21.01 15.20
CA GLU A 37 1.94 20.48 13.84
C GLU A 37 0.72 21.01 13.07
N ASN A 38 0.50 22.32 13.17
CA ASN A 38 -0.38 23.05 12.26
C ASN A 38 0.40 23.53 11.03
N ILE A 39 1.71 23.70 11.18
CA ILE A 39 2.63 24.13 10.14
C ILE A 39 3.80 23.15 10.10
N ILE A 40 4.11 22.67 8.91
CA ILE A 40 5.33 21.90 8.63
C ILE A 40 6.09 22.58 7.51
N GLY A 41 7.36 22.26 7.34
CA GLY A 41 8.11 22.75 6.21
C GLY A 41 9.31 21.90 5.89
N THR A 42 9.84 22.11 4.69
CA THR A 42 11.00 21.39 4.18
C THR A 42 11.95 22.33 3.46
N VAL A 43 13.25 22.08 3.60
CA VAL A 43 14.28 22.67 2.74
C VAL A 43 14.49 21.75 1.56
N ILE A 44 14.61 22.33 0.38
CA ILE A 44 14.84 21.63 -0.88
C ILE A 44 16.14 22.11 -1.54
N LEU A 45 16.81 21.21 -2.25
CA LEU A 45 17.81 21.52 -3.26
C LEU A 45 17.11 21.58 -4.62
N ASP A 46 17.22 22.68 -5.36
CA ASP A 46 16.85 22.74 -6.78
C ASP A 46 17.96 22.09 -7.61
N LYS A 47 17.62 21.06 -8.39
CA LYS A 47 18.57 20.33 -9.23
C LYS A 47 18.86 21.03 -10.56
N THR A 48 18.14 22.10 -10.87
CA THR A 48 18.23 22.84 -12.14
C THR A 48 19.43 23.78 -12.13
N ASP A 49 19.61 24.52 -11.03
CA ASP A 49 20.70 25.50 -10.85
C ASP A 49 21.52 25.28 -9.56
N ASN A 50 21.20 24.24 -8.78
CA ASN A 50 21.90 23.87 -7.53
C ASN A 50 21.81 24.92 -6.42
N ASP A 51 20.72 25.69 -6.39
CA ASP A 51 20.38 26.54 -5.25
C ASP A 51 19.51 25.81 -4.22
N TYR A 52 19.28 26.47 -3.07
CA TYR A 52 18.41 25.96 -2.04
C TYR A 52 17.13 26.78 -1.95
N GLY A 53 16.04 26.13 -1.55
CA GLY A 53 14.76 26.75 -1.27
C GLY A 53 14.10 26.18 -0.03
N PHE A 54 13.00 26.77 0.40
CA PHE A 54 12.12 26.19 1.39
C PHE A 54 10.66 26.21 0.95
N ILE A 55 9.89 25.30 1.53
CA ILE A 55 8.43 25.25 1.39
C ILE A 55 7.83 25.19 2.78
N VAL A 56 6.84 26.06 3.05
CA VAL A 56 6.01 26.03 4.25
C VAL A 56 4.63 25.49 3.87
N LEU A 57 4.17 24.50 4.62
CA LEU A 57 2.85 23.91 4.47
C LEU A 57 2.01 24.17 5.72
N GLY A 58 0.77 24.61 5.53
CA GLY A 58 -0.22 24.78 6.60
C GLY A 58 -1.46 23.91 6.36
N ARG A 59 -2.16 23.51 7.42
CA ARG A 59 -3.41 22.75 7.28
C ARG A 59 -4.52 23.60 6.65
N ASP A 60 -5.16 23.10 5.61
CA ASP A 60 -6.35 23.73 4.99
C ASP A 60 -7.66 23.37 5.72
N GLU A 61 -8.81 23.78 5.17
CA GLU A 61 -10.13 23.45 5.70
C GLU A 61 -10.46 21.95 5.74
N SER A 62 -9.83 21.13 4.90
CA SER A 62 -9.93 19.67 4.90
C SER A 62 -8.90 19.00 5.82
N SER A 63 -8.05 19.79 6.49
CA SER A 63 -6.91 19.36 7.31
C SER A 63 -5.72 18.79 6.54
N LEU A 64 -5.66 19.03 5.23
CA LEU A 64 -4.49 18.71 4.42
C LEU A 64 -3.43 19.79 4.55
N PHE A 65 -2.17 19.38 4.64
CA PHE A 65 -1.06 20.33 4.53
C PHE A 65 -0.97 20.83 3.10
N ARG A 66 -1.05 22.13 2.87
CA ARG A 66 -0.98 22.80 1.56
C ARG A 66 0.06 23.90 1.61
N CYS A 67 0.69 24.21 0.46
CA CYS A 67 1.70 25.27 0.39
C CYS A 67 1.08 26.62 0.75
N ILE A 68 1.69 27.31 1.72
CA ILE A 68 1.25 28.64 2.18
C ILE A 68 2.36 29.70 2.02
N ASP A 69 3.61 29.28 1.92
CA ASP A 69 4.78 30.14 1.68
C ASP A 69 5.90 29.30 1.06
N ASN A 70 6.73 29.94 0.24
CA ASN A 70 7.94 29.35 -0.31
C ASN A 70 8.90 30.45 -0.75
N GLU A 71 10.19 30.15 -0.69
CA GLU A 71 11.25 31.02 -1.19
C GLU A 71 12.38 30.15 -1.74
N ILE A 72 13.07 30.67 -2.75
CA ILE A 72 14.11 29.98 -3.54
C ILE A 72 15.35 30.90 -3.69
N ASN A 73 16.44 30.43 -4.30
CA ASN A 73 17.70 31.17 -4.47
C ASN A 73 18.52 31.42 -3.19
N PHE A 74 18.51 30.48 -2.24
CA PHE A 74 19.45 30.51 -1.13
C PHE A 74 20.79 29.88 -1.52
N GLU A 75 21.89 30.56 -1.20
CA GLU A 75 23.26 30.08 -1.49
C GLU A 75 23.66 28.85 -0.67
N THR A 76 23.09 28.65 0.52
CA THR A 76 23.42 27.52 1.41
C THR A 76 22.19 26.96 2.10
N VAL A 77 22.26 25.68 2.45
CA VAL A 77 21.21 24.96 3.18
C VAL A 77 20.92 25.62 4.54
N GLU A 78 21.94 26.14 5.24
CA GLU A 78 21.77 26.77 6.56
C GLU A 78 20.99 28.09 6.48
N ARG A 79 21.17 28.84 5.38
CA ARG A 79 20.39 30.06 5.13
C ARG A 79 18.93 29.71 4.85
N ALA A 80 18.69 28.72 3.99
CA ALA A 80 17.34 28.24 3.70
C ALA A 80 16.65 27.70 4.96
N GLU A 81 17.34 26.93 5.80
CA GLU A 81 16.81 26.45 7.08
C GLU A 81 16.47 27.58 8.04
N THR A 82 17.34 28.58 8.14
CA THR A 82 17.13 29.74 9.03
C THR A 82 15.89 30.52 8.57
N ALA A 83 15.78 30.79 7.26
CA ALA A 83 14.63 31.46 6.67
C ALA A 83 13.33 30.66 6.89
N LEU A 84 13.37 29.34 6.64
CA LEU A 84 12.25 28.45 6.89
C LEU A 84 11.79 28.51 8.36
N LYS A 85 12.72 28.44 9.31
CA LYS A 85 12.40 28.51 10.75
C LYS A 85 11.81 29.86 11.14
N ILE A 86 12.26 30.96 10.53
CA ILE A 86 11.64 32.28 10.72
C ILE A 86 10.19 32.25 10.24
N LYS A 87 9.92 31.72 9.04
CA LYS A 87 8.57 31.62 8.48
C LYS A 87 7.63 30.72 9.27
N ILE A 88 8.08 29.55 9.70
CA ILE A 88 7.29 28.67 10.59
C ILE A 88 6.90 29.42 11.87
N ASN A 89 7.83 30.17 12.47
CA ASN A 89 7.55 30.97 13.66
C ASN A 89 6.55 32.11 13.39
N GLU A 90 6.67 32.80 12.25
CA GLU A 90 5.75 33.86 11.82
C GLU A 90 4.31 33.34 11.74
N TYR A 91 4.10 32.28 10.97
CA TYR A 91 2.77 31.66 10.81
C TYR A 91 2.26 31.08 12.12
N SER A 92 3.10 30.39 12.89
CA SER A 92 2.70 29.80 14.17
C SER A 92 2.26 30.88 15.17
N SER A 93 2.97 32.01 15.22
CA SER A 93 2.67 33.11 16.14
C SER A 93 1.39 33.89 15.79
N SER A 94 0.86 33.72 14.57
CA SER A 94 -0.42 34.32 14.18
C SER A 94 -1.62 33.72 14.93
N GLY A 95 -1.46 32.53 15.50
CA GLY A 95 -2.54 31.75 16.11
C GLY A 95 -3.48 31.09 15.09
N GLN A 96 -3.23 31.23 13.79
CA GLN A 96 -3.98 30.53 12.75
C GLN A 96 -3.58 29.05 12.72
N SER A 97 -4.59 28.17 12.73
CA SER A 97 -4.43 26.72 12.59
C SER A 97 -5.02 26.18 11.28
N THR A 98 -5.66 27.05 10.49
CA THR A 98 -6.32 26.71 9.23
C THR A 98 -5.96 27.78 8.20
N PHE A 99 -5.50 27.33 7.03
CA PHE A 99 -5.02 28.15 5.93
C PHE A 99 -5.81 27.83 4.66
N PRO A 100 -6.96 28.49 4.46
CA PRO A 100 -7.83 28.24 3.31
C PRO A 100 -7.14 28.42 1.97
N GLN A 101 -7.43 27.52 1.04
CA GLN A 101 -6.87 27.56 -0.33
C GLN A 101 -7.89 28.10 -1.35
N GLY A 102 -9.18 28.14 -0.98
CA GLY A 102 -10.26 28.64 -1.85
C GLY A 102 -10.70 27.65 -2.93
N ASP A 103 -10.15 26.43 -2.95
CA ASP A 103 -10.48 25.33 -3.86
C ASP A 103 -11.09 24.11 -3.13
N SER A 104 -11.26 24.19 -1.81
CA SER A 104 -11.79 23.08 -1.02
C SER A 104 -13.31 22.97 -1.12
N PHE A 105 -13.76 22.10 -2.02
CA PHE A 105 -15.13 21.58 -2.06
C PHE A 105 -15.31 20.35 -1.15
N LYS A 106 -14.24 19.93 -0.46
CA LYS A 106 -14.19 18.66 0.28
C LYS A 106 -14.51 18.87 1.75
N LYS A 107 -15.27 17.93 2.33
CA LYS A 107 -15.45 17.85 3.78
C LYS A 107 -14.28 17.09 4.38
N LYS A 108 -13.84 17.52 5.56
CA LYS A 108 -12.86 16.79 6.37
C LYS A 108 -13.38 15.37 6.65
N ASN A 109 -12.62 14.36 6.23
CA ASN A 109 -12.94 12.96 6.48
C ASN A 109 -12.60 12.58 7.92
N LEU A 110 -13.58 12.73 8.81
CA LEU A 110 -13.48 12.33 10.22
C LEU A 110 -13.70 10.82 10.37
N ILE A 111 -12.81 10.02 9.78
CA ILE A 111 -12.98 8.56 9.61
C ILE A 111 -13.21 7.77 10.92
N PHE A 112 -12.71 8.28 12.05
CA PHE A 112 -12.88 7.69 13.38
C PHE A 112 -14.02 8.30 14.20
N GLN A 113 -14.72 9.32 13.70
CA GLN A 113 -15.95 9.79 14.32
C GLN A 113 -17.04 8.76 14.01
N GLN A 114 -17.51 8.06 15.04
CA GLN A 114 -18.50 7.02 14.88
C GLN A 114 -19.83 7.58 14.33
N ILE A 115 -20.31 6.98 13.25
CA ILE A 115 -21.59 7.30 12.59
C ILE A 115 -22.53 6.10 12.48
N VAL A 116 -22.04 4.89 12.77
CA VAL A 116 -22.85 3.66 12.85
C VAL A 116 -23.06 3.24 14.30
N SER A 117 -24.06 2.41 14.57
CA SER A 117 -24.31 1.89 15.92
C SER A 117 -23.25 0.88 16.37
N ASP A 118 -23.07 0.72 17.68
CA ASP A 118 -22.04 -0.16 18.26
C ASP A 118 -22.15 -1.62 17.82
N GLU A 119 -23.36 -2.08 17.51
CA GLU A 119 -23.63 -3.45 17.04
C GLU A 119 -23.14 -3.66 15.60
N LYS A 120 -23.14 -2.60 14.78
CA LYS A 120 -22.68 -2.63 13.38
C LYS A 120 -21.18 -2.40 13.24
N LEU A 121 -20.51 -1.98 14.31
CA LEU A 121 -19.09 -1.72 14.28
C LEU A 121 -18.30 -3.02 14.06
N HIS A 122 -17.47 -3.01 13.03
CA HIS A 122 -16.59 -4.12 12.70
C HIS A 122 -15.57 -4.38 13.82
N ARG A 123 -15.28 -5.65 14.12
CA ARG A 123 -14.38 -6.05 15.22
C ARG A 123 -13.00 -5.38 15.11
N HIS A 124 -12.41 -5.34 13.92
CA HIS A 124 -11.09 -4.76 13.70
C HIS A 124 -11.12 -3.22 13.75
N PHE A 125 -12.24 -2.58 13.40
CA PHE A 125 -12.42 -1.15 13.63
C PHE A 125 -12.44 -0.85 15.14
N LYS A 126 -13.18 -1.63 15.94
CA LYS A 126 -13.19 -1.49 17.42
C LYS A 126 -11.78 -1.62 17.99
N THR A 127 -11.02 -2.63 17.57
CA THR A 127 -9.64 -2.83 18.00
C THR A 127 -8.76 -1.63 17.63
N LEU A 128 -8.82 -1.18 16.36
CA LEU A 128 -8.05 -0.03 15.87
C LEU A 128 -8.39 1.26 16.62
N SER A 129 -9.66 1.50 16.93
CA SER A 129 -10.12 2.75 17.52
C SER A 129 -9.88 2.85 19.03
N THR A 130 -9.86 1.72 19.76
CA THR A 130 -9.82 1.68 21.23
C THR A 130 -8.51 1.16 21.83
N ASN A 131 -7.80 0.25 21.16
CA ASN A 131 -6.59 -0.34 21.72
C ASN A 131 -5.38 0.59 21.53
N LYS A 132 -4.76 0.99 22.66
CA LYS A 132 -3.61 1.89 22.70
C LYS A 132 -2.42 1.39 21.88
N GLY A 133 -2.23 0.08 21.75
CA GLY A 133 -1.18 -0.54 20.95
C GLY A 133 -1.28 -0.26 19.44
N TYR A 134 -2.44 0.19 18.96
CA TYR A 134 -2.68 0.59 17.57
C TYR A 134 -2.80 2.11 17.40
N SER A 135 -2.41 2.92 18.39
CA SER A 135 -2.46 4.37 18.27
C SER A 135 -1.61 4.93 17.11
N PRO A 136 -0.42 4.39 16.76
CA PRO A 136 0.28 4.82 15.55
C PRO A 136 -0.52 4.56 14.27
N ALA A 137 -1.11 3.36 14.13
CA ALA A 137 -1.97 3.02 13.00
C ALA A 137 -3.18 3.96 12.89
N LYS A 138 -3.83 4.24 14.02
CA LYS A 138 -5.00 5.12 14.08
C LYS A 138 -4.68 6.52 13.55
N GLU A 139 -3.59 7.13 14.00
CA GLU A 139 -3.26 8.49 13.57
C GLU A 139 -2.78 8.55 12.11
N ILE A 140 -1.98 7.59 11.62
CA ILE A 140 -1.57 7.63 10.20
C ILE A 140 -2.76 7.35 9.25
N ILE A 141 -3.68 6.45 9.62
CA ILE A 141 -4.91 6.20 8.85
C ILE A 141 -5.75 7.48 8.77
N LYS A 142 -5.83 8.24 9.86
CA LYS A 142 -6.55 9.51 9.91
C LYS A 142 -5.94 10.55 8.97
N GLU A 143 -4.62 10.68 8.92
CA GLU A 143 -3.94 11.61 7.99
C GLU A 143 -4.13 11.18 6.53
N ILE A 144 -4.06 9.87 6.22
CA ILE A 144 -4.37 9.35 4.87
C ILE A 144 -5.83 9.66 4.51
N ALA A 145 -6.76 9.46 5.46
CA ALA A 145 -8.18 9.68 5.22
C ALA A 145 -8.51 11.13 4.88
N TYR A 146 -7.79 12.11 5.44
CA TYR A 146 -7.96 13.52 5.05
C TYR A 146 -7.64 13.76 3.57
N ALA A 147 -6.72 12.98 2.99
CA ALA A 147 -6.32 13.10 1.59
C ALA A 147 -7.15 12.25 0.64
N PHE A 148 -7.75 11.19 1.15
CA PHE A 148 -8.61 10.30 0.40
C PHE A 148 -9.91 10.98 -0.04
N ILE A 149 -10.39 10.68 -1.25
CA ILE A 149 -11.61 11.25 -1.82
C ILE A 149 -12.75 10.24 -1.71
N ASP A 150 -13.78 10.57 -0.92
CA ASP A 150 -15.00 9.77 -0.81
C ASP A 150 -16.06 10.32 -1.80
N LEU A 151 -16.06 9.79 -3.03
CA LEU A 151 -16.99 10.22 -4.08
C LEU A 151 -18.45 9.87 -3.76
N ASP A 152 -18.68 8.67 -3.22
CA ASP A 152 -20.02 8.12 -3.01
C ASP A 152 -20.60 8.46 -1.62
N GLY A 153 -19.79 9.09 -0.74
CA GLY A 153 -20.18 9.51 0.60
C GLY A 153 -20.36 8.38 1.61
N ASN A 154 -20.01 7.15 1.24
CA ASN A 154 -20.23 5.93 2.04
C ASN A 154 -18.94 5.40 2.67
N PHE A 155 -17.79 6.01 2.39
CA PHE A 155 -16.49 5.48 2.81
C PHE A 155 -16.37 5.36 4.33
N ILE A 156 -16.76 6.40 5.07
CA ILE A 156 -16.69 6.40 6.54
C ILE A 156 -17.62 5.33 7.12
N GLN A 157 -18.84 5.20 6.60
CA GLN A 157 -19.79 4.19 7.05
C GLN A 157 -19.20 2.79 6.84
N GLN A 158 -18.72 2.50 5.62
CA GLN A 158 -18.15 1.21 5.26
C GLN A 158 -16.89 0.89 6.05
N PHE A 159 -16.03 1.89 6.29
CA PHE A 159 -14.84 1.73 7.12
C PHE A 159 -15.21 1.35 8.56
N GLN A 160 -16.37 1.77 9.08
CA GLN A 160 -16.78 1.44 10.44
C GLN A 160 -17.50 0.09 10.54
N SER A 161 -18.10 -0.40 9.45
CA SER A 161 -18.91 -1.63 9.40
C SER A 161 -18.32 -2.70 8.46
N ASP A 162 -19.17 -3.44 7.73
CA ASP A 162 -18.79 -4.61 6.93
C ASP A 162 -17.80 -4.34 5.77
N GLY A 163 -17.56 -3.07 5.43
CA GLY A 163 -16.59 -2.68 4.40
C GLY A 163 -15.16 -2.48 4.91
N PHE A 164 -14.87 -2.72 6.21
CA PHE A 164 -13.59 -2.39 6.85
C PHE A 164 -12.37 -2.87 6.07
N ASN A 165 -12.32 -4.15 5.69
CA ASN A 165 -11.16 -4.72 4.98
C ASN A 165 -10.95 -4.08 3.60
N ALA A 166 -12.03 -3.84 2.85
CA ALA A 166 -11.96 -3.18 1.55
C ALA A 166 -11.46 -1.73 1.68
N ARG A 167 -11.98 -0.97 2.66
CA ARG A 167 -11.54 0.40 2.89
C ARG A 167 -10.10 0.49 3.39
N ILE A 168 -9.65 -0.44 4.22
CA ILE A 168 -8.23 -0.54 4.62
C ILE A 168 -7.33 -0.81 3.42
N TRP A 169 -7.76 -1.69 2.50
CA TRP A 169 -7.00 -1.99 1.29
C TRP A 169 -6.89 -0.76 0.38
N GLU A 170 -7.97 -0.01 0.20
CA GLU A 170 -7.95 1.24 -0.58
C GLU A 170 -7.04 2.31 0.04
N LEU A 171 -7.08 2.52 1.36
CA LEU A 171 -6.15 3.45 2.02
C LEU A 171 -4.69 3.02 1.85
N PHE A 172 -4.42 1.71 1.84
CA PHE A 172 -3.08 1.20 1.58
C PHE A 172 -2.66 1.46 0.14
N ILE A 173 -3.52 1.16 -0.86
CA ILE A 173 -3.22 1.44 -2.27
C ILE A 173 -2.97 2.93 -2.46
N TYR A 174 -3.80 3.79 -1.87
CA TYR A 174 -3.62 5.24 -1.91
C TYR A 174 -2.23 5.64 -1.38
N ALA A 175 -1.85 5.17 -0.19
CA ALA A 175 -0.57 5.50 0.41
C ALA A 175 0.61 4.97 -0.41
N PHE A 176 0.48 3.77 -1.00
CA PHE A 176 1.47 3.17 -1.90
C PHE A 176 1.63 3.97 -3.19
N LEU A 177 0.53 4.32 -3.86
CA LEU A 177 0.58 5.12 -5.10
C LEU A 177 1.16 6.52 -4.84
N HIS A 178 0.85 7.13 -3.71
CA HIS A 178 1.46 8.39 -3.31
C HIS A 178 2.97 8.25 -3.05
N GLU A 179 3.40 7.20 -2.34
CA GLU A 179 4.83 6.90 -2.13
C GLU A 179 5.58 6.65 -3.45
N GLU A 180 4.91 6.04 -4.42
CA GLU A 180 5.41 5.80 -5.77
C GLU A 180 5.32 7.01 -6.70
N ASN A 181 4.90 8.18 -6.21
CA ASN A 181 4.76 9.41 -6.98
C ASN A 181 3.81 9.28 -8.19
N PHE A 182 2.64 8.67 -7.97
CA PHE A 182 1.54 8.73 -8.94
C PHE A 182 0.74 10.02 -8.78
N ASP A 183 0.31 10.58 -9.91
CA ASP A 183 -0.69 11.64 -9.96
C ASP A 183 -2.10 11.00 -9.91
N LEU A 184 -2.79 11.13 -8.79
CA LEU A 184 -4.10 10.52 -8.55
C LEU A 184 -5.22 11.41 -9.12
N ARG A 185 -6.05 10.86 -10.00
CA ARG A 185 -7.16 11.50 -10.72
C ARG A 185 -8.53 10.98 -10.26
N ASN A 186 -8.61 10.56 -8.99
CA ASN A 186 -9.80 9.91 -8.41
C ASN A 186 -11.00 10.86 -8.25
N ASP A 187 -10.85 12.16 -8.44
CA ASP A 187 -11.96 13.13 -8.43
C ASP A 187 -12.73 13.20 -9.76
N ILE A 188 -12.19 12.62 -10.83
CA ILE A 188 -12.78 12.72 -12.18
C ILE A 188 -13.64 11.49 -12.51
N PHE A 189 -13.20 10.30 -12.09
CA PHE A 189 -13.81 9.03 -12.50
C PHE A 189 -14.07 8.12 -11.30
N PRO A 190 -15.32 7.67 -11.08
CA PRO A 190 -15.70 6.87 -9.90
C PRO A 190 -15.34 5.39 -10.00
N ALA A 191 -14.95 4.89 -11.17
CA ALA A 191 -14.58 3.49 -11.37
C ALA A 191 -13.66 3.35 -12.59
N PRO A 192 -12.58 2.54 -12.54
CA PRO A 192 -12.09 1.75 -11.40
C PRO A 192 -11.71 2.59 -10.17
N ASP A 193 -11.55 1.92 -9.02
CA ASP A 193 -11.34 2.57 -7.70
C ASP A 193 -10.21 3.61 -7.70
N PHE A 194 -9.17 3.43 -8.51
CA PHE A 194 -8.12 4.41 -8.75
C PHE A 194 -7.89 4.66 -10.24
N ASN A 195 -7.73 5.92 -10.59
CA ASN A 195 -7.29 6.36 -11.91
C ASN A 195 -6.11 7.28 -11.68
N CYS A 196 -4.96 6.98 -12.27
CA CYS A 196 -3.72 7.67 -11.97
C CYS A 196 -2.82 7.78 -13.19
N THR A 197 -1.88 8.71 -13.15
CA THR A 197 -0.91 8.91 -14.21
C THR A 197 0.50 8.91 -13.63
N LYS A 198 1.44 8.27 -14.33
CA LYS A 198 2.88 8.36 -14.04
C LYS A 198 3.67 8.31 -15.34
N PHE A 199 4.60 9.24 -15.51
CA PHE A 199 5.42 9.35 -16.73
C PHE A 199 4.61 9.41 -18.04
N GLY A 200 3.43 10.06 -17.99
CA GLY A 200 2.51 10.17 -19.12
C GLY A 200 1.69 8.91 -19.41
N ILE A 201 1.83 7.86 -18.61
CA ILE A 201 1.04 6.63 -18.72
C ILE A 201 -0.17 6.72 -17.78
N ASN A 202 -1.37 6.65 -18.34
CA ASN A 202 -2.62 6.54 -17.58
C ASN A 202 -2.82 5.08 -17.17
N ILE A 203 -3.20 4.86 -15.92
CA ILE A 203 -3.38 3.53 -15.34
C ILE A 203 -4.65 3.54 -14.49
N SER A 204 -5.48 2.52 -14.68
CA SER A 204 -6.64 2.29 -13.84
C SER A 204 -6.42 1.06 -12.96
N ILE A 205 -6.78 1.16 -11.68
CA ILE A 205 -6.60 0.10 -10.70
C ILE A 205 -7.91 -0.16 -10.00
N GLU A 206 -8.37 -1.41 -10.04
CA GLU A 206 -9.55 -1.86 -9.32
C GLU A 206 -9.13 -2.64 -8.07
N ALA A 207 -9.60 -2.19 -6.90
CA ALA A 207 -9.35 -2.86 -5.64
C ALA A 207 -10.33 -4.02 -5.42
N VAL A 208 -9.80 -5.13 -4.93
CA VAL A 208 -10.59 -6.31 -4.59
C VAL A 208 -10.00 -7.04 -3.40
N THR A 209 -10.86 -7.64 -2.59
CA THR A 209 -10.44 -8.43 -1.43
C THR A 209 -10.93 -9.86 -1.52
N VAL A 210 -10.12 -10.79 -1.01
CA VAL A 210 -10.58 -12.14 -0.65
C VAL A 210 -11.07 -12.08 0.79
N ASN A 211 -12.34 -12.40 1.00
CA ASN A 211 -12.97 -12.35 2.32
C ASN A 211 -13.29 -13.77 2.85
N PRO A 212 -13.52 -13.93 4.17
CA PRO A 212 -13.99 -15.18 4.74
C PRO A 212 -15.30 -15.64 4.07
N THR A 213 -15.52 -16.95 3.98
CA THR A 213 -16.82 -17.47 3.49
C THR A 213 -17.86 -17.32 4.60
N GLU A 214 -19.11 -17.02 4.27
CA GLU A 214 -20.20 -17.03 5.27
C GLU A 214 -20.23 -18.39 6.00
N ASN A 215 -20.16 -18.36 7.33
CA ASN A 215 -20.01 -19.50 8.27
C ASN A 215 -18.58 -20.03 8.54
N GLU A 216 -17.54 -19.59 7.82
CA GLU A 216 -16.18 -19.75 8.30
C GLU A 216 -15.97 -18.70 9.41
N THR A 217 -16.15 -19.07 10.67
CA THR A 217 -15.61 -18.24 11.75
C THR A 217 -14.11 -18.15 11.51
N ALA A 218 -13.59 -16.92 11.36
CA ALA A 218 -12.16 -16.67 11.44
C ALA A 218 -11.70 -17.02 12.86
N GLN A 219 -11.52 -18.32 13.12
CA GLN A 219 -10.98 -18.84 14.35
C GLN A 219 -9.47 -18.66 14.29
N ASP A 220 -8.86 -18.30 15.41
CA ASP A 220 -7.42 -18.05 15.56
C ASP A 220 -6.60 -19.35 15.52
N ILE A 221 -6.93 -20.27 14.60
CA ILE A 221 -6.27 -21.57 14.50
C ILE A 221 -5.10 -21.42 13.53
N LEU A 222 -3.89 -21.61 14.07
CA LEU A 222 -2.71 -21.85 13.24
C LEU A 222 -2.89 -23.19 12.54
N LEU A 223 -3.10 -23.14 11.22
CA LEU A 223 -3.15 -24.33 10.39
C LEU A 223 -1.80 -25.05 10.42
N LYS A 224 -1.85 -26.39 10.43
CA LYS A 224 -0.64 -27.22 10.28
C LYS A 224 -0.11 -27.13 8.84
N PRO A 225 1.20 -27.39 8.63
CA PRO A 225 1.80 -27.36 7.29
C PRO A 225 1.04 -28.22 6.25
N ASP A 226 0.59 -29.42 6.63
CA ASP A 226 -0.12 -30.32 5.71
C ASP A 226 -1.50 -29.74 5.31
N GLU A 227 -2.23 -29.14 6.26
CA GLU A 227 -3.52 -28.48 6.01
C GLU A 227 -3.36 -27.26 5.10
N ILE A 228 -2.26 -26.51 5.28
CA ILE A 228 -1.90 -25.40 4.40
C ILE A 228 -1.64 -25.92 2.98
N GLN A 229 -0.86 -26.99 2.81
CA GLN A 229 -0.57 -27.57 1.50
C GLN A 229 -1.84 -28.04 0.79
N GLU A 230 -2.77 -28.69 1.49
CA GLU A 230 -4.05 -29.09 0.93
C GLU A 230 -4.90 -27.89 0.48
N LYS A 231 -4.99 -26.84 1.32
CA LYS A 231 -5.75 -25.62 0.98
C LYS A 231 -5.12 -24.83 -0.17
N LEU A 232 -3.80 -24.83 -0.29
CA LEU A 232 -3.10 -24.18 -1.40
C LEU A 232 -3.39 -24.83 -2.76
N LYS A 233 -3.76 -26.12 -2.77
CA LYS A 233 -3.95 -26.86 -4.01
C LYS A 233 -5.15 -26.37 -4.83
N ASP A 234 -6.32 -26.26 -4.19
CA ASP A 234 -7.60 -26.03 -4.86
C ASP A 234 -8.47 -24.97 -4.16
N TYR A 235 -8.47 -24.91 -2.82
CA TYR A 235 -9.27 -23.96 -2.05
C TYR A 235 -8.83 -22.50 -2.27
N MET A 236 -7.54 -22.18 -2.10
CA MET A 236 -7.06 -20.82 -2.26
C MET A 236 -7.15 -20.29 -3.69
N PRO A 237 -6.81 -21.08 -4.74
CA PRO A 237 -7.09 -20.70 -6.11
C PRO A 237 -8.56 -20.31 -6.33
N ILE A 238 -9.51 -21.07 -5.75
CA ILE A 238 -10.95 -20.73 -5.82
C ILE A 238 -11.27 -19.41 -5.11
N LYS A 239 -10.67 -19.17 -3.94
CA LYS A 239 -10.88 -17.96 -3.13
C LYS A 239 -10.32 -16.71 -3.82
N PHE A 240 -9.18 -16.79 -4.50
CA PHE A 240 -8.65 -15.70 -5.33
C PHE A 240 -9.40 -15.55 -6.65
N GLY A 241 -9.68 -16.65 -7.34
CA GLY A 241 -10.26 -16.63 -8.68
C GLY A 241 -11.68 -16.10 -8.72
N SER A 242 -12.48 -16.35 -7.68
CA SER A 242 -13.86 -15.86 -7.62
C SER A 242 -13.99 -14.33 -7.67
N PRO A 243 -13.31 -13.56 -6.81
CA PRO A 243 -13.31 -12.10 -6.90
C PRO A 243 -12.68 -11.58 -8.19
N LEU A 244 -11.54 -12.13 -8.63
CA LEU A 244 -10.88 -11.69 -9.87
C LEU A 244 -11.79 -11.88 -11.10
N PHE A 245 -12.43 -13.04 -11.22
CA PHE A 245 -13.38 -13.32 -12.30
C PHE A 245 -14.61 -12.42 -12.22
N SER A 246 -15.08 -12.10 -11.01
CA SER A 246 -16.19 -11.16 -10.82
C SER A 246 -15.84 -9.74 -11.27
N LYS A 247 -14.59 -9.29 -11.04
CA LYS A 247 -14.09 -8.00 -11.53
C LYS A 247 -13.85 -8.02 -13.04
N LEU A 248 -13.36 -9.13 -13.60
CA LEU A 248 -13.20 -9.28 -15.06
C LEU A 248 -14.54 -9.05 -15.80
N LYS A 249 -15.64 -9.61 -15.27
CA LYS A 249 -16.99 -9.41 -15.83
C LYS A 249 -17.50 -7.98 -15.81
N LYS A 250 -16.88 -7.07 -15.06
CA LYS A 250 -17.27 -5.65 -15.02
C LYS A 250 -16.83 -4.87 -16.25
N LYS A 251 -15.92 -5.44 -17.06
CA LYS A 251 -15.48 -4.87 -18.34
C LYS A 251 -15.06 -3.40 -18.25
N TYR A 252 -14.24 -3.08 -17.24
CA TYR A 252 -13.81 -1.70 -17.01
C TYR A 252 -13.13 -1.06 -18.23
N TRP A 253 -12.47 -1.86 -19.08
CA TRP A 253 -11.84 -1.43 -20.34
C TRP A 253 -12.83 -0.88 -21.38
N GLU A 254 -14.14 -1.09 -21.23
CA GLU A 254 -15.17 -0.48 -22.09
C GLU A 254 -15.46 0.98 -21.71
N LYS A 255 -14.94 1.46 -20.57
CA LYS A 255 -15.07 2.86 -20.16
C LYS A 255 -14.06 3.71 -20.92
N GLU A 256 -14.52 4.87 -21.40
CA GLU A 256 -13.72 5.76 -22.27
C GLU A 256 -12.36 6.15 -21.65
N HIS A 257 -12.31 6.39 -20.33
CA HIS A 257 -11.08 6.80 -19.65
C HIS A 257 -10.14 5.63 -19.28
N VAL A 258 -10.57 4.39 -19.45
CA VAL A 258 -9.79 3.16 -19.19
C VAL A 258 -9.34 2.51 -20.49
N LYS A 259 -10.14 2.68 -21.55
CA LYS A 259 -9.84 2.16 -22.88
C LYS A 259 -8.45 2.62 -23.32
N ASP A 260 -7.75 1.74 -24.02
CA ASP A 260 -6.41 1.99 -24.56
C ASP A 260 -5.31 2.21 -23.49
N HIS A 261 -5.61 1.88 -22.22
CA HIS A 261 -4.71 2.08 -21.07
C HIS A 261 -4.57 0.81 -20.21
N PRO A 262 -3.44 0.65 -19.48
CA PRO A 262 -3.28 -0.45 -18.55
C PRO A 262 -4.34 -0.50 -17.44
N LEU A 263 -4.90 -1.70 -17.24
CA LEU A 263 -5.86 -2.01 -16.19
C LEU A 263 -5.26 -3.03 -15.22
N ILE A 264 -5.22 -2.70 -13.93
CA ILE A 264 -4.67 -3.56 -12.88
C ILE A 264 -5.78 -3.98 -11.94
N PHE A 265 -5.84 -5.27 -11.59
CA PHE A 265 -6.63 -5.74 -10.45
C PHE A 265 -5.74 -5.85 -9.22
N ALA A 266 -6.00 -5.03 -8.20
CA ALA A 266 -5.27 -5.01 -6.96
C ALA A 266 -5.99 -5.87 -5.91
N ILE A 267 -5.44 -7.04 -5.61
CA ILE A 267 -6.05 -8.03 -4.73
C ILE A 267 -5.30 -8.18 -3.41
N GLN A 268 -6.04 -8.18 -2.31
CA GLN A 268 -5.53 -8.53 -0.99
C GLN A 268 -6.32 -9.66 -0.34
N ASP A 269 -5.59 -10.53 0.35
CA ASP A 269 -6.17 -11.61 1.13
C ASP A 269 -6.49 -11.19 2.58
N PHE A 270 -7.77 -11.30 2.95
CA PHE A 270 -8.30 -11.13 4.31
C PHE A 270 -9.12 -12.33 4.78
N HIS A 271 -9.02 -13.49 4.11
CA HIS A 271 -9.94 -14.61 4.37
C HIS A 271 -9.74 -15.29 5.73
N HIS A 272 -8.54 -15.18 6.30
CA HIS A 272 -8.15 -15.75 7.58
C HIS A 272 -7.12 -14.86 8.27
N GLU A 273 -7.07 -14.80 9.61
CA GLU A 273 -6.14 -13.91 10.34
C GLU A 273 -4.67 -14.17 9.98
N THR A 274 -4.33 -15.43 9.70
CA THR A 274 -2.99 -15.87 9.33
C THR A 274 -2.86 -16.22 7.84
N SER A 275 -3.90 -15.96 7.03
CA SER A 275 -3.90 -16.22 5.57
C SER A 275 -2.67 -15.61 4.88
N MET A 276 -2.35 -14.39 5.31
CA MET A 276 -1.19 -13.62 4.86
C MET A 276 0.14 -14.36 4.97
N LEU A 277 0.25 -15.40 5.79
CA LEU A 277 1.49 -16.14 5.98
C LEU A 277 1.76 -17.20 4.90
N TRP A 278 0.74 -17.62 4.15
CA TRP A 278 0.85 -18.80 3.29
C TRP A 278 0.13 -18.70 1.95
N SER A 279 -0.87 -17.84 1.76
CA SER A 279 -1.74 -17.89 0.58
C SER A 279 -1.13 -17.42 -0.76
N ARG A 280 0.00 -16.72 -0.72
CA ARG A 280 0.64 -16.08 -1.89
C ARG A 280 0.90 -17.05 -3.05
N THR A 281 1.43 -18.23 -2.77
CA THR A 281 1.83 -19.19 -3.80
C THR A 281 0.64 -19.68 -4.63
N ALA A 282 -0.52 -19.87 -3.98
CA ALA A 282 -1.74 -20.27 -4.67
C ALA A 282 -2.25 -19.22 -5.66
N LEU A 283 -2.09 -17.92 -5.36
CA LEU A 283 -2.45 -16.87 -6.32
C LEU A 283 -1.55 -16.97 -7.57
N MET A 284 -0.24 -17.11 -7.38
CA MET A 284 0.71 -17.20 -8.49
C MET A 284 0.42 -18.42 -9.38
N ASP A 285 0.20 -19.59 -8.77
CA ASP A 285 -0.18 -20.82 -9.49
C ASP A 285 -1.48 -20.62 -10.29
N TYR A 286 -2.49 -20.00 -9.66
CA TYR A 286 -3.79 -19.73 -10.27
C TYR A 286 -3.71 -18.75 -11.45
N LEU A 287 -2.92 -17.68 -11.32
CA LEU A 287 -2.82 -16.64 -12.35
C LEU A 287 -2.23 -17.20 -13.65
N TYR A 288 -1.18 -18.01 -13.55
CA TYR A 288 -0.46 -18.57 -14.70
C TYR A 288 -0.88 -19.98 -15.09
N GLY A 289 -1.72 -20.66 -14.30
CA GLY A 289 -2.20 -22.00 -14.61
C GLY A 289 -1.11 -23.06 -14.58
N VAL A 290 -0.07 -22.84 -13.78
CA VAL A 290 1.06 -23.77 -13.62
C VAL A 290 1.42 -23.89 -12.15
N ARG A 291 1.95 -25.05 -11.76
CA ARG A 291 2.61 -25.25 -10.47
C ARG A 291 4.05 -25.67 -10.70
N HIS A 292 4.97 -25.03 -9.97
CA HIS A 292 6.37 -25.40 -10.04
C HIS A 292 6.72 -26.48 -9.03
N LYS A 293 7.47 -27.48 -9.48
CA LYS A 293 8.17 -28.46 -8.64
C LYS A 293 9.66 -28.22 -8.79
N TRP A 294 10.41 -28.53 -7.74
CA TRP A 294 11.86 -28.45 -7.81
C TRP A 294 12.51 -29.73 -7.30
N GLU A 295 13.69 -30.02 -7.83
CA GLU A 295 14.60 -31.06 -7.37
C GLU A 295 16.04 -30.54 -7.45
N LYS A 296 17.00 -31.24 -6.83
CA LYS A 296 18.42 -30.94 -6.99
C LYS A 296 19.06 -31.98 -7.87
N ASP A 297 19.84 -31.53 -8.84
CA ASP A 297 20.64 -32.43 -9.68
C ASP A 297 21.81 -33.05 -8.89
N SER A 298 22.52 -33.97 -9.53
CA SER A 298 23.70 -34.63 -8.94
C SER A 298 24.84 -33.67 -8.55
N SER A 299 24.85 -32.44 -9.08
CA SER A 299 25.82 -31.38 -8.78
C SER A 299 25.31 -30.39 -7.73
N GLY A 300 24.09 -30.59 -7.21
CA GLY A 300 23.46 -29.74 -6.21
C GLY A 300 22.71 -28.53 -6.76
N ASN A 301 22.62 -28.38 -8.10
CA ASN A 301 21.91 -27.27 -8.73
C ASN A 301 20.39 -27.50 -8.68
N LEU A 302 19.64 -26.42 -8.50
CA LEU A 302 18.19 -26.46 -8.52
C LEU A 302 17.65 -26.66 -9.94
N ILE A 303 16.84 -27.71 -10.14
CA ILE A 303 16.06 -27.94 -11.36
C ILE A 303 14.59 -27.62 -11.05
N ILE A 304 13.98 -26.73 -11.82
CA ILE A 304 12.56 -26.36 -11.70
C ILE A 304 11.79 -26.92 -12.89
N THR A 305 10.72 -27.67 -12.62
CA THR A 305 9.77 -28.18 -13.61
C THR A 305 8.39 -27.54 -13.42
N SER A 306 7.63 -27.38 -14.50
CA SER A 306 6.29 -26.78 -14.49
C SER A 306 5.23 -27.82 -14.81
N GLU A 307 4.22 -27.95 -13.95
CA GLU A 307 3.03 -28.77 -14.17
C GLU A 307 1.85 -27.87 -14.52
N ARG A 308 1.22 -28.07 -15.68
CA ARG A 308 0.01 -27.30 -16.07
C ARG A 308 -1.19 -27.73 -15.22
N ILE A 309 -1.96 -26.75 -14.76
CA ILE A 309 -3.21 -26.95 -14.03
C ILE A 309 -4.36 -26.49 -14.93
N GLY A 310 -5.32 -27.38 -15.22
CA GLY A 310 -6.48 -27.01 -16.03
C GLY A 310 -7.61 -26.36 -15.23
N LYS A 311 -7.86 -26.86 -14.01
CA LYS A 311 -8.98 -26.44 -13.15
C LYS A 311 -8.71 -26.72 -11.68
N HIS A 312 -9.47 -26.07 -10.83
CA HIS A 312 -9.49 -26.27 -9.38
C HIS A 312 -10.90 -26.64 -8.92
N SER A 313 -11.00 -27.62 -8.03
CA SER A 313 -12.29 -28.11 -7.52
C SER A 313 -12.23 -28.26 -6.00
N TYR A 314 -13.16 -27.62 -5.29
CA TYR A 314 -13.25 -27.69 -3.82
C TYR A 314 -14.72 -27.57 -3.39
N GLU A 315 -15.18 -28.49 -2.53
CA GLU A 315 -16.56 -28.51 -1.97
C GLU A 315 -17.67 -28.24 -3.00
N GLY A 316 -17.58 -28.88 -4.18
CA GLY A 316 -18.58 -28.77 -5.25
C GLY A 316 -18.48 -27.51 -6.12
N LYS A 317 -17.58 -26.57 -5.79
CA LYS A 317 -17.25 -25.42 -6.64
C LYS A 317 -16.07 -25.76 -7.53
N GLU A 318 -16.15 -25.36 -8.80
CA GLU A 318 -15.10 -25.57 -9.79
C GLU A 318 -14.82 -24.25 -10.53
N ILE A 319 -13.54 -23.93 -10.74
CA ILE A 319 -13.10 -22.82 -11.60
C ILE A 319 -11.97 -23.27 -12.53
N PRO A 320 -11.85 -22.69 -13.74
CA PRO A 320 -10.66 -22.86 -14.57
C PRO A 320 -9.44 -22.22 -13.89
N SER A 321 -8.26 -22.81 -14.10
CA SER A 321 -6.98 -22.19 -13.72
C SER A 321 -6.44 -21.32 -14.86
N GLY A 322 -5.42 -20.52 -14.58
CA GLY A 322 -4.81 -19.62 -15.56
C GLY A 322 -5.67 -18.39 -15.84
N PHE A 323 -5.87 -17.53 -14.83
CA PHE A 323 -6.64 -16.28 -14.97
C PHE A 323 -6.23 -15.46 -16.20
N PHE A 324 -4.93 -15.34 -16.47
CA PHE A 324 -4.38 -14.59 -17.61
C PHE A 324 -4.58 -15.26 -18.98
N PHE A 325 -5.21 -16.43 -19.01
CA PHE A 325 -5.55 -17.18 -20.22
C PHE A 325 -7.06 -17.37 -20.37
N LEU A 326 -7.85 -16.75 -19.51
CA LEU A 326 -9.31 -16.72 -19.65
C LEU A 326 -9.71 -15.73 -20.76
N PRO A 327 -10.87 -15.94 -21.43
CA PRO A 327 -11.41 -14.94 -22.34
C PRO A 327 -11.56 -13.57 -21.67
N ASP A 328 -11.33 -12.51 -22.42
CA ASP A 328 -11.31 -11.10 -22.00
C ASP A 328 -10.16 -10.72 -21.04
N SER A 329 -9.37 -11.67 -20.54
CA SER A 329 -8.27 -11.38 -19.60
C SER A 329 -7.13 -10.58 -20.23
N GLU A 330 -6.99 -10.59 -21.56
CA GLU A 330 -6.06 -9.75 -22.32
C GLU A 330 -6.28 -8.24 -22.08
N ASN A 331 -7.45 -7.83 -21.59
CA ASN A 331 -7.75 -6.45 -21.19
C ASN A 331 -7.23 -6.08 -19.79
N VAL A 332 -6.73 -7.05 -19.02
CA VAL A 332 -6.13 -6.85 -17.70
C VAL A 332 -4.62 -6.97 -17.82
N SER A 333 -3.91 -5.89 -17.54
CA SER A 333 -2.46 -5.78 -17.72
C SER A 333 -1.68 -6.58 -16.69
N ALA A 334 -2.15 -6.56 -15.44
CA ALA A 334 -1.48 -7.22 -14.32
C ALA A 334 -2.42 -7.41 -13.13
N VAL A 335 -1.99 -8.26 -12.21
CA VAL A 335 -2.59 -8.40 -10.88
C VAL A 335 -1.57 -7.92 -9.84
N LEU A 336 -1.91 -6.85 -9.11
CA LEU A 336 -1.14 -6.37 -7.96
C LEU A 336 -1.63 -7.11 -6.72
N PHE A 337 -0.71 -7.66 -5.94
CA PHE A 337 -1.02 -8.45 -4.76
C PHE A 337 -0.33 -7.93 -3.51
N SER A 338 -1.08 -7.93 -2.41
CA SER A 338 -0.54 -7.77 -1.06
C SER A 338 -1.06 -8.87 -0.15
N ASN A 339 -0.18 -9.33 0.74
CA ASN A 339 -0.57 -9.98 1.99
C ASN A 339 -0.17 -9.17 3.22
N SER A 340 0.41 -7.98 3.03
CA SER A 340 1.01 -7.20 4.11
C SER A 340 0.23 -5.92 4.42
N ALA A 341 -0.82 -5.59 3.66
CA ALA A 341 -1.61 -4.37 3.81
C ALA A 341 -2.66 -4.48 4.95
N THR A 342 -2.20 -4.85 6.15
CA THR A 342 -3.04 -5.00 7.35
C THR A 342 -2.82 -3.85 8.32
N ILE A 343 -3.64 -3.76 9.37
CA ILE A 343 -3.47 -2.75 10.45
C ILE A 343 -2.04 -2.77 11.00
N ALA A 344 -1.39 -3.93 11.07
CA ALA A 344 -0.01 -4.05 11.54
C ALA A 344 0.98 -3.23 10.68
N LYS A 345 0.78 -3.16 9.35
CA LYS A 345 1.57 -2.31 8.46
C LYS A 345 1.37 -0.84 8.77
N PHE A 346 0.12 -0.38 8.84
CA PHE A 346 -0.20 0.99 9.26
C PHE A 346 0.42 1.31 10.63
N ASN A 347 0.46 0.35 11.55
CA ASN A 347 1.05 0.56 12.86
C ASN A 347 2.56 0.80 12.79
N ARG A 348 3.29 -0.01 12.01
CA ARG A 348 4.73 0.17 11.79
C ARG A 348 5.03 1.48 11.04
N MET A 349 4.29 1.79 9.99
CA MET A 349 4.44 3.03 9.23
C MET A 349 4.14 4.26 10.11
N GLY A 350 3.06 4.21 10.90
CA GLY A 350 2.72 5.25 11.86
C GLY A 350 3.79 5.44 12.94
N TRP A 351 4.36 4.35 13.44
CA TRP A 351 5.41 4.40 14.46
C TRP A 351 6.71 4.99 13.91
N LEU A 352 7.11 4.62 12.68
CA LEU A 352 8.25 5.23 11.98
C LEU A 352 8.08 6.75 11.83
N ALA A 353 6.85 7.17 11.53
CA ALA A 353 6.41 8.55 11.47
C ALA A 353 6.10 9.15 12.86
N LYS A 354 6.52 8.51 13.96
CA LYS A 354 6.39 9.00 15.35
C LYS A 354 4.95 9.36 15.76
N PHE A 355 3.95 8.75 15.13
CA PHE A 355 2.55 8.87 15.54
C PHE A 355 2.23 8.03 16.77
N GLY A 356 1.21 8.46 17.51
CA GLY A 356 0.65 7.70 18.61
C GLY A 356 1.61 7.54 19.79
N ASN A 357 1.35 6.54 20.62
CA ASN A 357 2.11 6.30 21.84
C ASN A 357 3.51 5.76 21.55
N GLN A 358 4.54 6.55 21.85
CA GLN A 358 5.95 6.17 21.67
C GLN A 358 6.47 5.15 22.69
N LYS A 359 5.66 4.74 23.68
CA LYS A 359 5.94 3.61 24.59
C LYS A 359 5.58 2.24 23.99
N ILE A 360 5.12 2.22 22.75
CA ILE A 360 4.83 0.97 22.04
C ILE A 360 6.13 0.41 21.49
N ASN A 361 6.39 -0.85 21.80
CA ASN A 361 7.46 -1.63 21.20
C ASN A 361 6.84 -2.62 20.19
N MET A 362 7.50 -2.79 19.06
CA MET A 362 7.07 -3.72 18.02
C MET A 362 8.23 -4.58 17.57
N ILE A 363 7.97 -5.88 17.44
CA ILE A 363 8.91 -6.84 16.85
C ILE A 363 8.23 -7.45 15.64
N ARG A 364 8.85 -7.31 14.47
CA ARG A 364 8.39 -7.95 13.23
C ARG A 364 9.18 -9.23 12.99
N VAL A 365 8.48 -10.34 12.84
CA VAL A 365 9.07 -11.67 12.62
C VAL A 365 8.46 -12.27 11.37
N GLY A 366 9.29 -12.87 10.52
CA GLY A 366 8.79 -13.48 9.29
C GLY A 366 9.89 -14.04 8.43
N THR A 367 9.54 -14.22 7.16
CA THR A 367 10.43 -14.76 6.12
C THR A 367 10.61 -13.76 4.99
N CYS A 368 11.81 -13.73 4.42
CA CYS A 368 12.13 -12.96 3.23
C CYS A 368 12.82 -13.82 2.18
N HIS A 369 12.81 -13.33 0.94
CA HIS A 369 13.49 -14.00 -0.16
C HIS A 369 14.97 -14.21 0.13
N ASN A 370 15.46 -15.40 -0.23
CA ASN A 370 16.87 -15.72 -0.23
C ASN A 370 17.38 -15.58 -1.67
N HIS A 371 18.24 -14.57 -1.91
CA HIS A 371 18.78 -14.29 -3.24
C HIS A 371 19.90 -15.26 -3.67
N ASP A 372 20.28 -16.23 -2.83
CA ASP A 372 21.11 -17.35 -3.29
C ASP A 372 20.33 -18.17 -4.35
N PRO A 373 20.86 -18.30 -5.58
CA PRO A 373 20.16 -18.98 -6.67
C PRO A 373 19.87 -20.47 -6.41
N ASN A 374 20.52 -21.08 -5.42
CA ASN A 374 20.30 -22.47 -5.01
C ASN A 374 19.47 -22.61 -3.72
N ALA A 375 18.95 -21.50 -3.20
CA ALA A 375 18.08 -21.52 -2.03
C ALA A 375 16.74 -22.20 -2.34
N THR A 376 16.39 -23.16 -1.49
CA THR A 376 15.07 -23.83 -1.52
C THR A 376 14.14 -23.31 -0.44
N GLU A 377 14.69 -22.54 0.52
CA GLU A 377 13.99 -22.03 1.68
C GLU A 377 14.23 -20.53 1.83
N PRO A 378 13.24 -19.76 2.31
CA PRO A 378 13.42 -18.35 2.58
C PRO A 378 14.29 -18.11 3.80
N LEU A 379 14.87 -16.90 3.90
CA LEU A 379 15.57 -16.46 5.10
C LEU A 379 14.56 -16.09 6.19
N GLN A 380 14.88 -16.41 7.44
CA GLN A 380 14.11 -15.97 8.60
C GLN A 380 14.63 -14.60 9.07
N PHE A 381 13.74 -13.72 9.51
CA PHE A 381 14.12 -12.45 10.11
C PHE A 381 13.32 -12.15 11.38
N LYS A 382 13.95 -11.41 12.29
CA LYS A 382 13.35 -10.81 13.47
C LYS A 382 13.92 -9.40 13.62
N ILE A 383 13.07 -8.40 13.52
CA ILE A 383 13.47 -7.00 13.51
C ILE A 383 12.73 -6.25 14.61
N ASP A 384 13.48 -5.54 15.43
CA ASP A 384 12.92 -4.53 16.33
C ASP A 384 12.63 -3.27 15.51
N ILE A 385 11.38 -2.81 15.53
CA ILE A 385 10.96 -1.63 14.76
C ILE A 385 11.60 -0.35 15.32
N SER A 386 12.09 -0.38 16.56
CA SER A 386 12.80 0.73 17.18
C SER A 386 14.27 0.85 16.80
N ASP A 387 14.82 -0.14 16.08
CA ASP A 387 16.17 -0.04 15.52
C ASP A 387 16.24 1.14 14.53
N GLU A 388 17.21 2.03 14.71
CA GLU A 388 17.39 3.22 13.85
C GLU A 388 17.65 2.87 12.38
N ARG A 389 18.11 1.63 12.11
CA ARG A 389 18.35 1.12 10.76
C ARG A 389 17.07 0.58 10.12
N TYR A 390 15.99 0.40 10.89
CA TYR A 390 14.74 -0.09 10.35
C TYR A 390 14.13 0.94 9.39
N GLN A 391 13.90 0.48 8.17
CA GLN A 391 13.16 1.22 7.16
C GLN A 391 12.08 0.29 6.60
N GLU A 392 10.93 0.87 6.29
CA GLU A 392 9.84 0.18 5.63
C GLU A 392 9.14 1.17 4.69
N SER A 393 8.89 0.72 3.46
CA SER A 393 8.08 1.44 2.47
C SER A 393 6.69 0.83 2.41
N TRP A 394 5.68 1.54 1.93
CA TRP A 394 4.38 0.96 1.61
C TRP A 394 4.49 -0.16 0.58
N GLY A 395 5.36 -0.01 -0.43
CA GLY A 395 5.60 -1.02 -1.47
C GLY A 395 6.19 -2.36 -0.98
N GLN A 396 6.85 -2.36 0.18
CA GLN A 396 7.52 -3.55 0.69
C GLN A 396 6.56 -4.72 0.94
N GLY A 397 6.80 -5.82 0.21
CA GLY A 397 6.02 -7.06 0.25
C GLY A 397 4.99 -7.20 -0.86
N LEU A 398 4.81 -6.18 -1.72
CA LEU A 398 3.91 -6.24 -2.87
C LEU A 398 4.49 -7.07 -4.03
N SER A 399 3.60 -7.71 -4.78
CA SER A 399 3.88 -8.43 -6.03
C SER A 399 3.06 -7.86 -7.16
N LEU A 400 3.65 -7.57 -8.31
CA LEU A 400 2.94 -7.34 -9.56
C LEU A 400 3.15 -8.55 -10.48
N TYR A 401 2.09 -9.31 -10.69
CA TYR A 401 2.05 -10.42 -11.63
C TYR A 401 1.61 -9.90 -12.99
N HIS A 402 2.50 -9.95 -13.98
CA HIS A 402 2.26 -9.42 -15.32
C HIS A 402 1.48 -10.40 -16.17
N ASN A 403 0.41 -9.94 -16.83
CA ASN A 403 -0.30 -10.75 -17.79
C ASN A 403 0.52 -10.88 -19.09
N PRO A 404 0.94 -12.11 -19.49
CA PRO A 404 1.70 -12.30 -20.72
C PRO A 404 0.91 -11.97 -22.00
N ASN A 405 -0.43 -11.92 -21.92
CA ASN A 405 -1.33 -11.66 -23.04
C ASN A 405 -1.96 -10.26 -23.00
N ALA A 406 -1.47 -9.35 -22.15
CA ALA A 406 -2.03 -8.01 -22.03
C ALA A 406 -1.99 -7.23 -23.36
N ILE A 407 -3.11 -6.64 -23.76
CA ILE A 407 -3.19 -5.69 -24.88
C ILE A 407 -2.39 -4.43 -24.54
N HIS A 408 -2.51 -3.95 -23.29
CA HIS A 408 -1.80 -2.78 -22.77
C HIS A 408 -0.90 -3.21 -21.60
N PRO A 409 0.28 -3.81 -21.84
CA PRO A 409 1.16 -4.25 -20.77
C PRO A 409 1.64 -3.08 -19.91
N ILE A 410 1.83 -3.32 -18.62
CA ILE A 410 2.33 -2.30 -17.69
C ILE A 410 3.88 -2.34 -17.64
N PRO A 411 4.58 -1.22 -17.90
CA PRO A 411 6.03 -1.18 -17.75
C PRO A 411 6.45 -1.38 -16.29
N PRO A 412 7.41 -2.27 -15.98
CA PRO A 412 7.84 -2.52 -14.59
C PRO A 412 8.40 -1.28 -13.89
N GLU A 413 9.02 -0.37 -14.64
CA GLU A 413 9.66 0.85 -14.16
C GLU A 413 8.66 1.84 -13.53
N ILE A 414 7.37 1.62 -13.75
CA ILE A 414 6.29 2.40 -13.14
C ILE A 414 6.10 2.03 -11.66
N PHE A 415 6.48 0.82 -11.23
CA PHE A 415 6.40 0.35 -9.83
C PHE A 415 7.77 -0.17 -9.32
N PRO A 416 8.81 0.67 -9.22
CA PRO A 416 10.17 0.24 -8.93
C PRO A 416 10.38 -0.42 -7.56
N SER A 417 9.54 -0.17 -6.55
CA SER A 417 9.79 -0.67 -5.18
C SER A 417 9.25 -2.08 -4.88
N ILE A 418 8.62 -2.75 -5.84
CA ILE A 418 7.87 -4.00 -5.61
C ILE A 418 8.46 -5.18 -6.37
N GLY A 419 8.04 -6.40 -6.00
CA GLY A 419 8.41 -7.60 -6.74
C GLY A 419 7.63 -7.70 -8.05
N HIS A 420 8.31 -7.99 -9.16
CA HIS A 420 7.67 -8.24 -10.46
C HIS A 420 7.80 -9.70 -10.84
N HIS A 421 6.71 -10.28 -11.35
CA HIS A 421 6.67 -11.67 -11.77
C HIS A 421 6.15 -11.75 -13.21
N PHE A 422 6.86 -12.49 -14.06
CA PHE A 422 6.53 -12.69 -15.47
C PHE A 422 6.44 -14.17 -15.79
N PHE A 423 5.61 -14.53 -16.76
CA PHE A 423 5.58 -15.88 -17.31
C PHE A 423 6.30 -15.92 -18.66
N LYS A 424 7.44 -16.63 -18.74
CA LYS A 424 8.29 -16.76 -19.92
C LYS A 424 8.69 -18.22 -20.10
N GLU A 425 8.54 -18.76 -21.31
CA GLU A 425 8.96 -20.14 -21.63
C GLU A 425 8.44 -21.19 -20.62
N GLU A 426 7.16 -21.09 -20.27
CA GLU A 426 6.50 -21.95 -19.27
C GLU A 426 7.05 -21.85 -17.83
N LYS A 427 7.85 -20.82 -17.54
CA LYS A 427 8.45 -20.57 -16.23
C LYS A 427 8.07 -19.20 -15.69
N ILE A 428 7.97 -19.09 -14.37
CA ILE A 428 7.80 -17.81 -13.70
C ILE A 428 9.19 -17.22 -13.41
N VAL A 429 9.44 -16.03 -13.95
CA VAL A 429 10.66 -15.25 -13.73
C VAL A 429 10.31 -14.08 -12.82
N SER A 430 11.01 -13.97 -11.69
CA SER A 430 10.75 -12.95 -10.69
C SER A 430 11.92 -11.99 -10.55
N TYR A 431 11.64 -10.69 -10.43
CA TYR A 431 12.59 -9.65 -10.09
C TYR A 431 12.15 -9.06 -8.76
N LEU A 432 12.95 -9.23 -7.72
CA LEU A 432 12.57 -8.92 -6.34
C LEU A 432 13.53 -7.88 -5.76
N PRO A 433 13.03 -6.91 -4.96
CA PRO A 433 13.87 -6.04 -4.14
C PRO A 433 14.83 -6.83 -3.23
N ASP A 434 15.93 -6.18 -2.82
CA ASP A 434 16.93 -6.76 -1.91
C ASP A 434 16.29 -7.35 -0.66
N PHE A 435 15.41 -6.58 0.01
CA PHE A 435 14.59 -7.08 1.10
C PHE A 435 13.15 -7.31 0.69
N TYR A 436 12.84 -8.56 0.34
CA TYR A 436 11.50 -8.96 -0.08
C TYR A 436 10.82 -9.90 0.93
N PRO A 437 9.99 -9.39 1.85
CA PRO A 437 9.30 -10.24 2.82
C PRO A 437 8.18 -11.04 2.12
N TYR A 438 8.19 -12.35 2.30
CA TYR A 438 7.09 -13.20 1.85
C TYR A 438 5.90 -13.15 2.80
N ALA A 439 6.17 -13.11 4.10
CA ALA A 439 5.17 -13.13 5.16
C ALA A 439 5.78 -12.59 6.46
N SER A 440 4.98 -11.91 7.29
CA SER A 440 5.43 -11.51 8.62
C SER A 440 4.28 -11.24 9.59
N LEU A 441 4.54 -11.44 10.88
CA LEU A 441 3.71 -11.00 12.00
C LEU A 441 4.37 -9.82 12.70
N THR A 442 3.58 -9.01 13.40
CA THR A 442 4.07 -7.94 14.28
C THR A 442 3.56 -8.18 15.68
N TYR A 443 4.48 -8.42 16.61
CA TYR A 443 4.19 -8.51 18.02
C TYR A 443 4.25 -7.12 18.62
N ILE A 444 3.20 -6.72 19.32
CA ILE A 444 3.04 -5.40 19.92
C ILE A 444 3.08 -5.56 21.43
N SER A 445 3.90 -4.77 22.11
CA SER A 445 3.88 -4.62 23.57
C SER A 445 3.91 -3.14 23.95
N ILE A 446 3.48 -2.83 25.17
CA ILE A 446 3.51 -1.47 25.72
C ILE A 446 4.39 -1.51 26.96
N SER A 447 5.45 -0.71 26.98
CA SER A 447 6.35 -0.56 28.13
C SER A 447 5.82 0.39 29.19
#